data_AF-A0A8J9RHQ0-F1
#
_entry.id   AF-A0A8J9RHQ0-F1
#
_cell.length_a   1.000
_cell.length_b   1.000
_cell.length_c   1.000
_cell.angle_alpha   90.00
_cell.angle_beta   90.00
_cell.angle_gamma   90.00
#
_symmetry.space_group_name_H-M   'P 1'
#
loop_
_entity.id
_entity.type
_entity.pdbx_description
1 polymer ?
#
loop_
_entity_poly.entity_id
_entity_poly.type
_entity_poly.pdbx_seq_one_letter_code
_entity_poly.pdbx_strand_id
1 'polypeptide(L)'
;MFTLYFFWNRGFSGKLVYFLYICGGLAGNLASLGEEYYRIASSIKNPWARDMAMRRSPPALGASGSVNASVIFNILVSPQSTVYLYGIVPVPALLFGGLWIYYDIAGAMGGQQSPGPSGHFIGYTAHLGGATTGALTYLAYRRGLLRFLTR
;
A
#
# COMPACT_ATOMS: atom_id res chain seq x y z
N MET A 1 -6.58 -8.28 -3.34
CA MET A 1 -7.11 -9.61 -2.96
C MET A 1 -6.12 -10.72 -3.33
N PHE A 2 -5.69 -10.84 -4.60
CA PHE A 2 -4.69 -11.83 -5.05
C PHE A 2 -3.36 -11.82 -4.25
N THR A 3 -2.82 -10.64 -3.95
CA THR A 3 -1.55 -10.47 -3.21
C THR A 3 -1.60 -10.93 -1.75
N LEU A 4 -2.74 -10.78 -1.06
CA LEU A 4 -2.86 -11.25 0.33
C LEU A 4 -2.67 -12.76 0.43
N TYR A 5 -3.18 -13.53 -0.54
CA TYR A 5 -3.06 -14.99 -0.55
C TYR A 5 -1.60 -15.48 -0.48
N PHE A 6 -0.68 -14.84 -1.24
CA PHE A 6 0.73 -15.25 -1.28
C PHE A 6 1.56 -14.79 -0.09
N PHE A 7 1.20 -13.64 0.48
CA PHE A 7 1.97 -13.00 1.53
C PHE A 7 1.36 -13.21 2.93
N TRP A 8 0.20 -13.84 3.06
CA TRP A 8 -0.42 -14.08 4.37
C TRP A 8 -0.01 -15.42 4.98
N ASN A 9 0.16 -16.47 4.19
CA ASN A 9 0.37 -17.84 4.68
C ASN A 9 1.84 -18.17 5.02
N ARG A 10 2.47 -17.38 5.92
CA ARG A 10 3.88 -17.56 6.30
C ARG A 10 4.13 -17.74 7.79
N GLY A 11 3.11 -18.16 8.54
CA GLY A 11 3.22 -18.42 9.98
C GLY A 11 3.35 -17.14 10.83
N PHE A 12 3.02 -15.97 10.30
CA PHE A 12 2.93 -14.75 11.09
C PHE A 12 1.73 -14.82 12.05
N SER A 13 1.90 -14.26 13.25
CA SER A 13 0.81 -14.19 14.22
C SER A 13 -0.34 -13.33 13.66
N GLY A 14 -1.58 -13.73 13.95
CA GLY A 14 -2.78 -12.97 13.56
C GLY A 14 -2.77 -11.52 14.05
N LYS A 15 -2.12 -11.23 15.19
CA LYS A 15 -2.00 -9.86 15.72
C LYS A 15 -1.14 -8.98 14.82
N LEU A 16 0.00 -9.50 14.35
CA LEU A 16 0.88 -8.78 13.45
C LEU A 16 0.17 -8.49 12.13
N VAL A 17 -0.59 -9.47 11.64
CA VAL A 17 -1.25 -9.28 10.35
C VAL A 17 -2.44 -8.34 10.45
N TYR A 18 -3.20 -8.39 11.55
CA TYR A 18 -4.22 -7.40 11.86
C TYR A 18 -3.63 -5.98 12.01
N PHE A 19 -2.47 -5.86 12.67
CA PHE A 19 -1.75 -4.59 12.80
C PHE A 19 -1.37 -4.01 11.43
N LEU A 20 -0.75 -4.82 10.57
CA LEU A 20 -0.42 -4.41 9.20
C LEU A 20 -1.67 -4.00 8.41
N TYR A 21 -2.78 -4.73 8.59
CA TYR A 21 -4.03 -4.43 7.91
C TYR A 21 -4.59 -3.07 8.32
N ILE A 22 -4.75 -2.82 9.63
CA ILE A 22 -5.32 -1.57 10.14
C ILE A 22 -4.38 -0.39 9.88
N CYS A 23 -3.11 -0.51 10.28
CA CYS A 23 -2.16 0.59 10.14
C CYS A 23 -1.85 0.91 8.67
N GLY A 24 -1.72 -0.13 7.83
CA GLY A 24 -1.49 0.06 6.39
C GLY A 24 -2.68 0.71 5.68
N GLY A 25 -3.91 0.33 6.04
CA GLY A 25 -5.12 0.95 5.50
C GLY A 25 -5.28 2.41 5.93
N LEU A 26 -5.03 2.70 7.22
CA LEU A 26 -5.05 4.07 7.75
C LEU A 26 -3.98 4.95 7.09
N ALA A 27 -2.74 4.48 7.00
CA ALA A 27 -1.66 5.23 6.36
C ALA A 27 -1.93 5.46 4.86
N GLY A 28 -2.45 4.46 4.16
CA GLY A 28 -2.84 4.61 2.75
C GLY A 28 -3.96 5.63 2.55
N ASN A 29 -4.97 5.63 3.41
CA ASN A 29 -6.04 6.62 3.37
C ASN A 29 -5.53 8.04 3.65
N LEU A 30 -4.66 8.20 4.66
CA LEU A 30 -4.04 9.49 4.97
C LEU A 30 -3.19 10.00 3.81
N ALA A 31 -2.41 9.13 3.16
CA ALA A 31 -1.61 9.49 2.00
C ALA A 31 -2.48 9.94 0.82
N SER A 32 -3.56 9.21 0.54
CA SER A 32 -4.53 9.57 -0.52
C SER A 32 -5.20 10.91 -0.25
N LEU A 33 -5.61 11.13 1.00
CA LEU A 33 -6.24 12.37 1.42
C LEU A 33 -5.27 13.54 1.31
N GLY A 34 -4.01 13.35 1.70
CA GLY A 34 -2.96 14.35 1.58
C GLY A 34 -2.67 14.71 0.12
N GLU A 35 -2.59 13.72 -0.77
CA GLU A 35 -2.42 13.94 -2.21
C GLU A 35 -3.59 14.72 -2.80
N GLU A 36 -4.82 14.28 -2.54
CA GLU A 36 -6.02 14.94 -3.08
C GLU A 36 -6.15 16.37 -2.55
N TYR A 37 -5.88 16.57 -1.26
CA TYR A 37 -5.86 17.90 -0.66
C TYR A 37 -4.81 18.79 -1.33
N TYR A 38 -3.57 18.29 -1.48
CA TYR A 38 -2.49 19.04 -2.12
C TYR A 38 -2.81 19.39 -3.57
N ARG A 39 -3.38 18.45 -4.33
CA ARG A 39 -3.78 18.66 -5.72
C ARG A 39 -4.85 19.73 -5.86
N ILE A 40 -5.92 19.65 -5.06
CA ILE A 40 -7.01 20.62 -5.11
C ILE A 40 -6.53 22.00 -4.64
N ALA A 41 -5.76 22.06 -3.54
CA ALA A 41 -5.26 23.31 -2.99
C ALA A 41 -4.26 24.02 -3.92
N SER A 42 -3.45 23.27 -4.67
CA SER A 42 -2.52 23.83 -5.66
C SER A 42 -3.21 24.24 -6.97
N SER A 43 -4.31 23.57 -7.35
CA SER A 43 -5.00 23.82 -8.62
C SER A 43 -6.09 24.90 -8.54
N ILE A 44 -6.75 25.07 -7.39
CA ILE A 44 -7.93 25.94 -7.25
C ILE A 44 -7.68 27.05 -6.23
N LYS A 45 -7.48 28.27 -6.73
CA LYS A 45 -7.25 29.46 -5.89
C LYS A 45 -8.53 30.02 -5.26
N ASN A 46 -9.68 29.87 -5.92
CA ASN A 46 -10.96 30.37 -5.41
C ASN A 46 -11.42 29.51 -4.22
N PRO A 47 -11.64 30.08 -3.02
CA PRO A 47 -11.97 29.30 -1.82
C PRO A 47 -13.28 28.51 -1.91
N TRP A 48 -14.30 29.07 -2.58
CA TRP A 48 -15.61 28.43 -2.73
C TRP A 48 -15.53 27.23 -3.68
N ALA A 49 -14.90 27.42 -4.85
CA ALA A 49 -14.68 26.33 -5.79
C ALA A 49 -13.80 25.22 -5.20
N ARG A 50 -12.84 25.58 -4.34
CA ARG A 50 -11.98 24.64 -3.62
C ARG A 50 -12.78 23.79 -2.63
N ASP A 51 -13.61 24.40 -1.80
CA ASP A 51 -14.48 23.69 -0.85
C ASP A 51 -15.43 22.72 -1.57
N MET A 52 -16.03 23.18 -2.67
CA MET A 52 -16.89 22.32 -3.50
C MET A 52 -16.14 21.13 -4.10
N ALA A 53 -14.90 21.33 -4.58
CA ALA A 53 -14.08 20.26 -5.11
C ALA A 53 -13.75 19.21 -4.04
N MET A 54 -13.33 19.64 -2.84
CA MET A 54 -13.04 18.73 -1.72
C MET A 54 -14.26 17.90 -1.30
N ARG A 55 -15.46 18.51 -1.27
CA ARG A 55 -16.71 17.81 -0.93
C ARG A 55 -17.14 16.78 -1.96
N ARG A 56 -16.68 16.93 -3.21
CA ARG A 56 -16.98 16.04 -4.33
C ARG A 56 -15.88 15.01 -4.58
N SER A 57 -14.76 15.08 -3.85
CA SER A 57 -13.69 14.11 -3.98
C SER A 57 -14.21 12.70 -3.65
N PRO A 58 -13.93 11.71 -4.51
CA PRO A 58 -14.39 10.35 -4.28
C PRO A 58 -13.75 9.77 -3.01
N PRO A 59 -14.46 8.88 -2.30
CA PRO A 59 -13.91 8.24 -1.11
C PRO A 59 -12.69 7.38 -1.46
N ALA A 60 -11.60 7.56 -0.72
CA ALA A 60 -10.44 6.67 -0.77
C ALA A 60 -10.79 5.35 -0.04
N LEU A 61 -11.01 4.28 -0.80
CA LEU A 61 -11.33 2.95 -0.25
C LEU A 61 -10.02 2.19 0.07
N GLY A 62 -9.58 2.27 1.32
CA GLY A 62 -8.23 1.93 1.80
C GLY A 62 -7.80 0.46 1.90
N ALA A 63 -8.47 -0.49 1.24
CA ALA A 63 -8.06 -1.90 1.32
C ALA A 63 -6.68 -2.15 0.68
N SER A 64 -6.32 -1.43 -0.37
CA SER A 64 -5.05 -1.65 -1.08
C SER A 64 -3.82 -1.15 -0.31
N GLY A 65 -3.96 -0.14 0.54
CA GLY A 65 -2.91 0.29 1.47
C GLY A 65 -2.52 -0.83 2.44
N SER A 66 -3.52 -1.50 3.02
CA SER A 66 -3.31 -2.70 3.86
C SER A 66 -2.56 -3.80 3.12
N VAL A 67 -2.92 -4.05 1.86
CA VAL A 67 -2.25 -5.04 1.01
C VAL A 67 -0.78 -4.68 0.80
N ASN A 68 -0.49 -3.43 0.44
CA ASN A 68 0.89 -2.98 0.20
C ASN A 68 1.75 -3.00 1.46
N ALA A 69 1.17 -2.74 2.63
CA ALA A 69 1.86 -2.93 3.91
C ALA A 69 2.31 -4.39 4.11
N SER A 70 1.41 -5.35 3.84
CA SER A 70 1.72 -6.77 3.91
C SER A 70 2.76 -7.21 2.88
N VAL A 71 2.64 -6.74 1.63
CA VAL A 71 3.61 -7.05 0.56
C VAL A 71 5.01 -6.61 0.96
N ILE A 72 5.20 -5.34 1.30
CA ILE A 72 6.52 -4.80 1.67
C ILE A 72 7.08 -5.52 2.89
N PHE A 73 6.29 -5.66 3.96
CA PHE A 73 6.77 -6.34 5.15
C PHE A 73 7.28 -7.74 4.81
N ASN A 74 6.53 -8.48 4.00
CA ASN A 74 6.82 -9.86 3.70
C ASN A 74 8.04 -10.04 2.78
N ILE A 75 8.16 -9.23 1.72
CA ILE A 75 9.34 -9.30 0.84
C ILE A 75 10.64 -8.91 1.57
N LEU A 76 10.54 -8.07 2.61
CA LEU A 76 11.70 -7.68 3.42
C LEU A 76 12.07 -8.75 4.45
N VAL A 77 11.09 -9.44 5.04
CA VAL A 77 11.36 -10.56 5.96
C VAL A 77 11.94 -11.77 5.23
N SER A 78 11.39 -12.13 4.07
CA SER A 78 11.76 -13.35 3.34
C SER A 78 11.91 -13.09 1.82
N PRO A 79 12.95 -12.37 1.39
CA PRO A 79 13.09 -11.90 0.00
C PRO A 79 13.17 -13.03 -1.04
N GLN A 80 13.80 -14.16 -0.70
CA GLN A 80 14.04 -15.29 -1.62
C GLN A 80 12.91 -16.31 -1.65
N SER A 81 11.91 -16.16 -0.81
CA SER A 81 10.75 -17.04 -0.80
C SER A 81 10.01 -17.04 -2.14
N THR A 82 9.40 -18.17 -2.49
CA THR A 82 8.65 -18.30 -3.74
C THR A 82 7.23 -17.74 -3.60
N VAL A 83 6.82 -16.95 -4.57
CA VAL A 83 5.44 -16.53 -4.84
C VAL A 83 5.04 -17.16 -6.17
N TYR A 84 3.84 -17.73 -6.25
CA TYR A 84 3.36 -18.37 -7.49
C TYR A 84 2.41 -17.45 -8.25
N LEU A 85 2.89 -16.81 -9.32
CA LEU A 85 2.03 -15.99 -10.17
C LEU A 85 0.96 -16.88 -10.81
N TYR A 86 -0.29 -16.47 -10.66
CA TYR A 86 -1.50 -17.22 -11.00
C TYR A 86 -1.53 -18.67 -10.46
N GLY A 87 -0.77 -18.99 -9.41
CA GLY A 87 -0.64 -20.34 -8.88
C GLY A 87 0.28 -21.27 -9.70
N ILE A 88 0.94 -20.76 -10.75
CA ILE A 88 1.69 -21.58 -11.72
C ILE A 88 3.17 -21.18 -11.76
N VAL A 89 3.48 -19.89 -11.97
CA VAL A 89 4.85 -19.45 -12.24
C VAL A 89 5.56 -19.08 -10.93
N PRO A 90 6.57 -19.84 -10.48
CA PRO A 90 7.33 -19.51 -9.28
C PRO A 90 8.24 -18.31 -9.55
N VAL A 91 8.13 -17.28 -8.73
CA VAL A 91 9.02 -16.11 -8.77
C VAL A 91 9.50 -15.77 -7.36
N PRO A 92 10.72 -15.23 -7.19
CA PRO A 92 11.16 -14.69 -5.92
C PRO A 92 10.22 -13.57 -5.45
N ALA A 93 9.83 -13.60 -4.18
CA ALA A 93 8.96 -12.62 -3.56
C ALA A 93 9.47 -11.19 -3.74
N LEU A 94 10.79 -10.99 -3.57
CA LEU A 94 11.42 -9.69 -3.76
C LEU A 94 11.28 -9.17 -5.19
N LEU A 95 11.38 -10.05 -6.20
CA LEU A 95 11.23 -9.64 -7.60
C LEU A 95 9.80 -9.17 -7.86
N PHE A 96 8.81 -9.98 -7.48
CA PHE A 96 7.41 -9.65 -7.71
C PHE A 96 6.97 -8.41 -6.90
N GLY A 97 7.23 -8.38 -5.60
CA GLY A 97 6.86 -7.23 -4.76
C GLY A 97 7.68 -5.98 -5.06
N GLY A 98 8.94 -6.13 -5.48
CA GLY A 98 9.77 -5.01 -5.92
C GLY A 98 9.22 -4.33 -7.18
N LEU A 99 8.83 -5.12 -8.19
CA LEU A 99 8.19 -4.61 -9.40
C LEU A 99 6.83 -3.96 -9.09
N TRP A 100 6.06 -4.54 -8.17
CA TRP A 100 4.79 -3.97 -7.72
C TRP A 100 4.96 -2.57 -7.14
N ILE A 101 5.95 -2.39 -6.27
CA ILE A 101 6.21 -1.09 -5.62
C ILE A 101 6.85 -0.10 -6.58
N TYR A 102 7.71 -0.58 -7.49
CA TYR A 102 8.24 0.25 -8.56
C TYR A 102 7.11 0.84 -9.42
N TYR A 103 6.11 0.03 -9.77
CA TYR A 103 4.93 0.48 -10.49
C TYR A 103 4.17 1.58 -9.72
N ASP A 104 4.04 1.43 -8.39
CA ASP A 104 3.41 2.45 -7.55
C ASP A 104 4.19 3.77 -7.50
N ILE A 105 5.53 3.70 -7.38
CA ILE A 105 6.40 4.88 -7.40
C ILE A 105 6.29 5.59 -8.76
N ALA A 106 6.39 4.84 -9.86
CA ALA A 106 6.31 5.39 -11.21
C ALA A 106 4.95 6.09 -11.45
N GLY A 107 3.84 5.46 -11.03
CA GLY A 107 2.51 6.04 -11.13
C GLY A 107 2.34 7.32 -10.31
N ALA A 108 2.83 7.33 -9.07
CA ALA A 108 2.79 8.51 -8.20
C ALA A 108 3.64 9.67 -8.76
N MET A 109 4.85 9.39 -9.27
CA MET A 109 5.74 10.40 -9.85
C MET A 109 5.23 10.95 -11.19
N GLY A 110 4.56 10.13 -11.99
CA GLY A 110 4.00 10.53 -13.27
C GLY A 110 2.78 11.45 -13.17
N GLY A 111 2.28 11.73 -11.95
CA GLY A 111 1.02 12.47 -11.75
C GLY A 111 -0.19 11.76 -12.35
N GLN A 112 -0.07 10.46 -12.57
CA GLN A 112 -0.88 9.74 -13.53
C GLN A 112 -2.14 9.22 -12.85
N GLN A 113 -3.23 9.98 -12.94
CA GLN A 113 -4.59 9.48 -12.65
C GLN A 113 -5.12 8.69 -13.85
N SER A 114 -4.34 7.75 -14.37
CA SER A 114 -4.83 6.88 -15.44
C SER A 114 -5.63 5.73 -14.85
N PRO A 115 -6.72 5.33 -15.52
CA PRO A 115 -7.34 4.05 -15.26
C PRO A 115 -6.29 2.94 -15.36
N GLY A 116 -6.19 2.12 -14.32
CA GLY A 116 -5.36 0.94 -14.33
C GLY A 116 -5.84 -0.09 -15.38
N PRO A 117 -5.17 -1.25 -15.46
CA PRO A 117 -5.58 -2.34 -16.36
C PRO A 117 -7.03 -2.80 -16.18
N SER A 118 -7.65 -2.50 -15.02
CA SER A 118 -9.04 -2.79 -14.67
C SER A 118 -10.03 -1.67 -15.04
N GLY A 119 -9.59 -0.55 -15.59
CA GLY A 119 -10.43 0.62 -15.88
C GLY A 119 -10.75 1.50 -14.66
N HIS A 120 -10.24 1.18 -13.48
CA HIS A 120 -10.39 1.98 -12.26
C HIS A 120 -9.15 2.81 -11.97
N PHE A 121 -9.32 4.00 -11.39
CA PHE A 121 -8.18 4.83 -10.94
C PHE A 121 -7.36 4.09 -9.88
N ILE A 122 -6.03 4.14 -10.03
CA ILE A 122 -5.11 3.52 -9.08
C ILE A 122 -4.68 4.55 -8.03
N GLY A 123 -4.87 4.23 -6.76
CA GLY A 123 -4.39 5.03 -5.64
C GLY A 123 -2.91 4.78 -5.34
N TYR A 124 -2.00 5.25 -6.20
CA TYR A 124 -0.56 5.02 -6.06
C TYR A 124 0.01 5.56 -4.76
N THR A 125 -0.38 6.76 -4.32
CA THR A 125 0.05 7.30 -3.02
C THR A 125 -0.54 6.52 -1.85
N ALA A 126 -1.76 5.98 -1.98
CA ALA A 126 -2.37 5.08 -1.00
C ALA A 126 -1.52 3.82 -0.81
N HIS A 127 -1.09 3.24 -1.92
CA HIS A 127 -0.23 2.08 -1.97
C HIS A 127 1.12 2.36 -1.32
N LEU A 128 1.72 3.53 -1.59
CA LEU A 128 2.99 3.95 -0.97
C LEU A 128 2.86 4.25 0.53
N GLY A 129 1.73 4.82 0.97
CA GLY A 129 1.42 5.00 2.39
C GLY A 129 1.40 3.67 3.14
N GLY A 130 0.70 2.68 2.59
CA GLY A 130 0.69 1.31 3.11
C GLY A 130 2.09 0.66 3.09
N ALA A 131 2.79 0.76 1.97
CA ALA A 131 4.15 0.25 1.80
C ALA A 131 5.11 0.80 2.88
N THR A 132 5.00 2.09 3.19
CA THR A 132 5.78 2.75 4.25
C THR A 132 5.50 2.13 5.62
N THR A 133 4.24 1.87 5.95
CA THR A 133 3.88 1.13 7.17
C THR A 133 4.53 -0.25 7.22
N GLY A 134 4.50 -1.00 6.11
CA GLY A 134 5.14 -2.31 6.01
C GLY A 134 6.65 -2.25 6.27
N ALA A 135 7.33 -1.27 5.67
CA ALA A 135 8.77 -1.07 5.82
C ALA A 135 9.15 -0.73 7.26
N LEU A 136 8.43 0.20 7.89
CA LEU A 136 8.65 0.56 9.30
C LEU A 136 8.37 -0.62 10.23
N THR A 137 7.31 -1.39 9.96
CA THR A 137 6.99 -2.61 10.71
C THR A 137 8.12 -3.63 10.59
N TYR A 138 8.70 -3.81 9.41
CA TYR A 138 9.85 -4.68 9.19
C TYR A 138 11.08 -4.21 9.99
N LEU A 139 11.39 -2.91 9.98
CA LEU A 139 12.49 -2.36 10.77
C LEU A 139 12.29 -2.59 12.27
N ALA A 140 11.07 -2.40 12.78
CA ALA A 140 10.72 -2.66 14.17
C ALA A 140 10.77 -4.16 14.51
N TYR A 141 10.33 -5.02 13.59
CA TYR A 141 10.43 -6.48 13.69
C TYR A 141 11.89 -6.94 13.79
N ARG A 142 12.76 -6.45 12.90
CA ARG A 142 14.21 -6.74 12.89
C ARG A 142 14.90 -6.31 14.18
N ARG A 143 14.42 -5.24 14.83
CA ARG A 143 14.91 -4.77 16.13
C ARG A 143 14.28 -5.49 17.33
N GLY A 144 13.37 -6.43 17.10
CA GLY A 144 12.68 -7.17 18.15
C GLY A 144 11.73 -6.32 19.00
N LEU A 145 11.26 -5.19 18.48
CA LEU A 145 10.35 -4.27 19.18
C LEU A 145 8.89 -4.75 19.15
N LEU A 146 8.56 -5.65 18.22
CA LEU A 146 7.20 -6.12 17.98
C LEU A 146 6.92 -7.49 18.62
N ARG A 147 7.66 -7.89 19.68
CA ARG A 147 7.52 -9.21 20.33
C ARG A 147 6.09 -9.55 20.77
N PHE A 148 5.31 -8.54 21.18
CA PHE A 148 3.92 -8.70 21.57
C PHE A 148 2.97 -8.95 20.39
N LEU A 149 3.36 -8.52 19.18
CA LEU A 149 2.65 -8.79 17.93
C LEU A 149 3.12 -10.09 17.28
N THR A 150 4.32 -10.59 17.58
CA THR A 150 4.88 -11.78 16.92
C THR A 150 4.77 -13.07 17.74
N ARG A 151 4.28 -12.98 18.98
CA ARG A 151 3.96 -14.11 19.88
C ARG A 151 2.46 -14.34 19.94
#